data_AF-A0A6G1HLW5-F1
#
_entry.id   AF-A0A6G1HLW5-F1
#
_cell.length_a   1.000
_cell.length_b   1.000
_cell.length_c   1.000
_cell.angle_alpha   90.00
_cell.angle_beta   90.00
_cell.angle_gamma   90.00
#
_symmetry.space_group_name_H-M   'P 1'
#
loop_
_entity.id
_entity.type
_entity.pdbx_description
1 polymer ?
#
loop_
_entity_poly.entity_id
_entity_poly.type
_entity_poly.pdbx_seq_one_letter_code
_entity_poly.pdbx_strand_id
1 'polypeptide(L)'
;MGGESDALADKAQELSDIELAVLLCLVTGEHCIIEADEEELDNVERELQLICAGTFELQCAVVDFSENTTVDEFSSAIFADDYVLSPVYDTRKEELLFPPAVTSIRRPSLSQRWSGLSRPPKIANVIVGKHLNLAQQQVQVQVLELMRSKHNRMNDISYAAPEHFLFIALLSTAQMRRPVPRNDHFFISHIHSVEDGLTNLELRADVQSPFDDSASMSSIIRSPPPTPSARSRRTSFKQMPFSGTDIDTLKRLAAEARLSPDVRAYLHNIVVFARTHRVVAWGISAQATRHLYALSRALAPLHGLDYIPPSLVALAARKVYPHRILIVKPEDEKSVQWGSSVQAVAALLEGLTPKDVVEEILSSVEPPL
;
A
#
# COMPACT_ATOMS: atom_id res chain seq x y z
N MET A 1 -3.01 8.11 -29.73
CA MET A 1 -3.05 8.38 -28.28
C MET A 1 -4.05 7.50 -27.56
N GLY A 2 -5.29 7.29 -28.06
CA GLY A 2 -6.26 6.39 -27.41
C GLY A 2 -5.78 4.94 -27.22
N GLY A 3 -5.16 4.33 -28.25
CA GLY A 3 -4.79 2.90 -28.18
C GLY A 3 -3.71 2.53 -27.14
N GLU A 4 -2.82 3.45 -26.76
CA GLU A 4 -1.84 3.19 -25.69
C GLU A 4 -2.47 3.32 -24.30
N SER A 5 -3.39 4.26 -24.12
CA SER A 5 -4.15 4.42 -22.87
C SER A 5 -5.07 3.23 -22.62
N ASP A 6 -5.74 2.75 -23.67
CA ASP A 6 -6.66 1.60 -23.56
C ASP A 6 -5.91 0.32 -23.19
N ALA A 7 -4.74 0.08 -23.79
CA ALA A 7 -3.91 -1.08 -23.46
C ALA A 7 -3.39 -1.06 -22.01
N LEU A 8 -3.05 0.12 -21.47
CA LEU A 8 -2.64 0.27 -20.08
C LEU A 8 -3.83 0.13 -19.11
N ALA A 9 -5.01 0.61 -19.49
CA ALA A 9 -6.23 0.44 -18.73
C ALA A 9 -6.65 -1.04 -18.66
N ASP A 10 -6.57 -1.78 -19.77
CA ASP A 10 -6.85 -3.21 -19.82
C ASP A 10 -5.88 -3.99 -18.91
N LYS A 11 -4.58 -3.67 -18.96
CA LYS A 11 -3.59 -4.24 -18.03
C LYS A 11 -3.92 -3.94 -16.56
N ALA A 12 -4.36 -2.71 -16.27
CA ALA A 12 -4.69 -2.30 -14.90
C ALA A 12 -5.93 -3.01 -14.35
N GLN A 13 -6.89 -3.40 -15.18
CA GLN A 13 -8.09 -4.13 -14.77
C GLN A 13 -7.83 -5.58 -14.35
N GLU A 14 -6.69 -6.16 -14.76
CA GLU A 14 -6.28 -7.51 -14.38
C GLU A 14 -5.51 -7.57 -13.06
N LEU A 15 -5.13 -6.41 -12.51
CA LEU A 15 -4.38 -6.32 -11.26
C LEU A 15 -5.22 -6.71 -10.05
N SER A 16 -4.57 -7.31 -9.06
CA SER A 16 -5.16 -7.48 -7.73
C SER A 16 -5.32 -6.14 -7.02
N ASP A 17 -6.12 -6.10 -5.96
CA ASP A 17 -6.32 -4.88 -5.17
C ASP A 17 -5.03 -4.32 -4.56
N ILE A 18 -4.09 -5.19 -4.17
CA ILE A 18 -2.77 -4.81 -3.64
C ILE A 18 -1.90 -4.25 -4.77
N GLU A 19 -1.87 -4.90 -5.93
CA GLU A 19 -1.12 -4.44 -7.11
C GLU A 19 -1.63 -3.08 -7.58
N LEU A 20 -2.95 -2.90 -7.62
CA LEU A 20 -3.59 -1.64 -7.96
C LEU A 20 -3.24 -0.53 -6.96
N ALA A 21 -3.23 -0.84 -5.66
CA ALA A 21 -2.82 0.12 -4.63
C ALA A 21 -1.35 0.55 -4.81
N VAL A 22 -0.45 -0.39 -5.11
CA VAL A 22 0.96 -0.09 -5.39
C VAL A 22 1.11 0.75 -6.67
N LEU A 23 0.41 0.40 -7.75
CA LEU A 23 0.43 1.16 -9.00
C LEU A 23 -0.04 2.60 -8.79
N LEU A 24 -1.16 2.79 -8.08
CA LEU A 24 -1.70 4.12 -7.78
C LEU A 24 -0.69 4.97 -7.00
N CYS A 25 0.01 4.38 -6.03
CA CYS A 25 1.06 5.08 -5.29
C CYS A 25 2.28 5.41 -6.14
N LEU A 26 2.71 4.52 -7.06
CA LEU A 26 3.81 4.78 -7.98
C LEU A 26 3.47 5.90 -8.99
N VAL A 27 2.22 5.96 -9.44
CA VAL A 27 1.72 7.02 -10.33
C VAL A 27 1.63 8.35 -9.58
N THR A 28 1.08 8.39 -8.37
CA THR A 28 1.01 9.67 -7.62
C THR A 28 2.35 10.08 -7.00
N GLY A 29 3.28 9.15 -6.84
CA GLY A 29 4.56 9.36 -6.15
C GLY A 29 4.39 9.54 -4.63
N GLU A 30 3.28 9.05 -4.09
CA GLU A 30 2.91 9.10 -2.67
C GLU A 30 2.99 7.70 -2.04
N HIS A 31 2.75 7.58 -0.74
CA HIS A 31 3.01 6.36 0.04
C HIS A 31 1.75 5.72 0.62
N CYS A 32 1.71 4.40 0.79
CA CYS A 32 0.52 3.70 1.29
C CYS A 32 0.72 3.02 2.64
N ILE A 33 -0.41 2.78 3.29
CA ILE A 33 -0.54 1.86 4.42
C ILE A 33 -1.30 0.64 3.91
N ILE A 34 -0.80 -0.53 4.25
CA ILE A 34 -1.50 -1.80 4.06
C ILE A 34 -1.69 -2.43 5.44
N GLU A 35 -2.94 -2.68 5.77
CA GLU A 35 -3.38 -3.28 7.01
C GLU A 35 -3.75 -4.74 6.74
N ALA A 36 -3.28 -5.65 7.58
CA ALA A 36 -3.63 -7.07 7.52
C ALA A 36 -3.74 -7.65 8.94
N ASP A 37 -4.33 -8.83 9.05
CA ASP A 37 -4.29 -9.61 10.28
C ASP A 37 -2.86 -10.07 10.59
N GLU A 38 -2.52 -10.27 11.86
CA GLU A 38 -1.15 -10.63 12.28
C GLU A 38 -0.65 -11.92 11.63
N GLU A 39 -1.56 -12.86 11.38
CA GLU A 39 -1.27 -14.15 10.74
C GLU A 39 -0.93 -13.99 9.25
N GLU A 40 -1.46 -12.96 8.59
CA GLU A 40 -1.28 -12.71 7.15
C GLU A 40 -0.17 -11.70 6.83
N LEU A 41 0.36 -10.98 7.82
CA LEU A 41 1.39 -9.96 7.60
C LEU A 41 2.62 -10.48 6.84
N ASP A 42 3.08 -11.69 7.17
CA ASP A 42 4.21 -12.32 6.49
C ASP A 42 3.87 -12.75 5.06
N ASN A 43 2.62 -13.12 4.80
CA ASN A 43 2.16 -13.48 3.47
C ASN A 43 2.04 -12.23 2.60
N VAL A 44 1.44 -11.15 3.11
CA VAL A 44 1.37 -9.87 2.41
C VAL A 44 2.76 -9.30 2.13
N GLU A 45 3.72 -9.45 3.05
CA GLU A 45 5.12 -9.06 2.80
C GLU A 45 5.71 -9.79 1.59
N ARG A 46 5.55 -11.12 1.52
CA ARG A 46 6.06 -11.92 0.41
C ARG A 46 5.34 -11.60 -0.90
N GLU A 47 4.03 -11.38 -0.84
CA GLU A 47 3.23 -10.94 -1.98
C GLU A 47 3.76 -9.61 -2.53
N LEU A 48 4.01 -8.62 -1.66
CA LEU A 48 4.57 -7.32 -2.07
C LEU A 48 5.96 -7.45 -2.69
N GLN A 49 6.82 -8.32 -2.16
CA GLN A 49 8.13 -8.60 -2.76
C GLN A 49 7.97 -9.19 -4.18
N LEU A 50 7.02 -10.11 -4.37
CA LEU A 50 6.72 -10.70 -5.67
C LEU A 50 6.14 -9.68 -6.65
N ILE A 51 5.24 -8.82 -6.19
CA ILE A 51 4.66 -7.73 -6.98
C ILE A 51 5.76 -6.76 -7.44
N CYS A 52 6.67 -6.38 -6.54
CA CYS A 52 7.77 -5.48 -6.88
C CYS A 52 8.71 -6.10 -7.93
N ALA A 53 9.11 -7.35 -7.73
CA ALA A 53 10.05 -8.03 -8.62
C ALA A 53 9.42 -8.47 -9.96
N GLY A 54 8.18 -8.95 -9.93
CA GLY A 54 7.49 -9.54 -11.07
C GLY A 54 6.63 -8.56 -11.86
N THR A 55 5.85 -7.72 -11.19
CA THR A 55 4.86 -6.84 -11.84
C THR A 55 5.46 -5.48 -12.20
N PHE A 56 6.40 -4.94 -11.42
CA PHE A 56 6.95 -3.59 -11.64
C PHE A 56 8.46 -3.52 -11.92
N GLU A 57 9.16 -4.66 -11.86
CA GLU A 57 10.64 -4.74 -12.02
C GLU A 57 11.43 -3.79 -11.08
N LEU A 58 10.90 -3.55 -9.87
CA LEU A 58 11.48 -2.65 -8.87
C LEU A 58 12.20 -3.41 -7.75
N GLN A 59 13.28 -2.83 -7.24
CA GLN A 59 13.98 -3.37 -6.07
C GLN A 59 13.18 -3.12 -4.79
N CYS A 60 12.92 -4.17 -4.02
CA CYS A 60 12.22 -4.11 -2.74
C CYS A 60 13.18 -4.36 -1.57
N ALA A 61 13.16 -3.50 -0.56
CA ALA A 61 13.81 -3.71 0.73
C ALA A 61 12.76 -3.82 1.84
N VAL A 62 12.90 -4.80 2.73
CA VAL A 62 12.03 -4.97 3.89
C VAL A 62 12.76 -4.57 5.16
N VAL A 63 12.07 -3.78 5.99
CA VAL A 63 12.53 -3.36 7.31
C VAL A 63 11.45 -3.73 8.33
N ASP A 64 11.83 -4.48 9.36
CA ASP A 64 10.94 -4.79 10.49
C ASP A 64 11.29 -3.88 11.67
N PHE A 65 10.30 -3.12 12.12
CA PHE A 65 10.49 -2.14 13.19
C PHE A 65 10.14 -2.72 14.56
N SER A 66 11.03 -2.48 15.52
CA SER A 66 10.84 -2.82 16.92
C SER A 66 11.16 -1.62 17.80
N GLU A 67 10.83 -1.69 19.09
CA GLU A 67 11.18 -0.65 20.06
C GLU A 67 12.70 -0.42 20.19
N ASN A 68 13.52 -1.40 19.79
CA ASN A 68 14.98 -1.35 19.86
C ASN A 68 15.63 -0.91 18.54
N THR A 69 14.85 -0.72 17.48
CA THR A 69 15.38 -0.34 16.18
C THR A 69 15.98 1.06 16.25
N THR A 70 17.23 1.18 15.82
CA THR A 70 17.96 2.46 15.82
C THR A 70 17.89 3.16 14.47
N VAL A 71 18.17 4.47 14.44
CA VAL A 71 18.19 5.26 13.19
C VAL A 71 19.27 4.78 12.23
N ASP A 72 20.41 4.31 12.75
CA ASP A 72 21.51 3.78 11.95
C ASP A 72 21.15 2.42 11.34
N GLU A 73 20.48 1.58 12.10
CA GLU A 73 19.95 0.30 11.62
C GLU A 73 18.96 0.52 10.48
N PHE A 74 18.00 1.43 10.65
CA PHE A 74 17.09 1.84 9.58
C PHE A 74 17.86 2.38 8.36
N SER A 75 18.77 3.33 8.58
CA SER A 75 19.54 3.96 7.48
C SER A 75 20.37 2.95 6.70
N SER A 76 20.88 1.91 7.35
CA SER A 76 21.59 0.83 6.65
C SER A 76 20.65 -0.15 5.94
N ALA A 77 19.43 -0.36 6.47
CA ALA A 77 18.48 -1.34 5.96
C ALA A 77 17.74 -0.90 4.69
N ILE A 78 17.66 0.42 4.41
CA ILE A 78 16.98 0.96 3.21
C ILE A 78 17.79 0.80 1.91
N PHE A 79 19.08 0.47 2.01
CA PHE A 79 19.93 0.29 0.84
C PHE A 79 19.69 -1.09 0.23
N ALA A 80 19.54 -1.14 -1.10
CA ALA A 80 19.51 -2.39 -1.83
C ALA A 80 20.93 -2.97 -1.86
N ASP A 81 21.13 -4.14 -1.27
CA ASP A 81 22.33 -4.93 -1.57
C ASP A 81 22.17 -5.44 -3.01
N ASP A 82 23.07 -5.02 -3.90
CA ASP A 82 23.26 -5.64 -5.23
C ASP A 82 23.56 -7.13 -4.99
N TYR A 83 22.53 -7.97 -4.98
CA TYR A 83 22.68 -9.43 -5.07
C TYR A 83 23.15 -9.77 -6.50
N VAL A 84 24.41 -9.49 -6.81
CA VAL A 84 25.10 -10.25 -7.85
C VAL A 84 25.39 -11.60 -7.20
N LEU A 85 24.55 -12.59 -7.49
CA LEU A 85 24.89 -14.00 -7.37
C LEU A 85 26.14 -14.26 -8.23
N SER A 86 27.32 -14.05 -7.65
CA SER A 86 28.54 -14.67 -8.14
C SER A 86 28.66 -16.00 -7.39
N PRO A 87 28.47 -17.15 -8.05
CA PRO A 87 28.73 -18.44 -7.44
C PRO A 87 30.24 -18.56 -7.27
N VAL A 88 30.74 -18.19 -6.09
CA VAL A 88 32.05 -18.66 -5.64
C VAL A 88 31.83 -20.12 -5.26
N TYR A 89 32.17 -21.01 -6.19
CA TYR A 89 32.34 -22.43 -5.90
C TYR A 89 33.48 -22.58 -4.90
N ASP A 90 33.18 -22.48 -3.61
CA ASP A 90 34.12 -22.94 -2.59
C ASP A 90 33.92 -24.46 -2.42
N THR A 91 34.66 -25.19 -3.24
CA THR A 91 34.84 -26.64 -3.10
C THR A 91 35.52 -26.92 -1.77
N ARG A 92 34.75 -27.21 -0.73
CA ARG A 92 35.09 -28.13 0.38
C ARG A 92 33.97 -28.18 1.43
N LYS A 93 33.03 -29.12 1.23
CA LYS A 93 32.71 -30.22 2.15
C LYS A 93 31.39 -30.86 1.72
N GLU A 94 31.49 -32.14 1.38
CA GLU A 94 30.39 -33.04 1.14
C GLU A 94 29.64 -33.38 2.43
N GLU A 95 28.37 -33.76 2.24
CA GLU A 95 27.52 -34.62 3.08
C GLU A 95 26.76 -33.99 4.27
N LEU A 96 25.50 -33.56 4.04
CA LEU A 96 24.28 -34.39 4.22
C LEU A 96 22.96 -33.58 4.08
N LEU A 97 22.19 -33.95 3.05
CA LEU A 97 20.71 -33.99 2.91
C LEU A 97 19.84 -33.34 4.00
N PHE A 98 19.38 -32.09 3.82
CA PHE A 98 18.05 -31.52 4.15
C PHE A 98 17.96 -30.09 3.58
N PRO A 99 16.85 -29.62 2.96
CA PRO A 99 16.65 -28.19 2.74
C PRO A 99 16.22 -27.55 4.08
N PRO A 100 16.92 -26.54 4.63
CA PRO A 100 16.49 -25.96 5.88
C PRO A 100 15.30 -25.01 5.62
N ALA A 101 14.33 -25.12 6.51
CA ALA A 101 13.25 -24.18 6.71
C ALA A 101 13.77 -22.75 6.90
N VAL A 102 12.89 -21.81 6.55
CA VAL A 102 12.92 -20.36 6.79
C VAL A 102 13.74 -20.01 8.04
N THR A 103 14.94 -19.49 7.81
CA THR A 103 15.71 -18.80 8.84
C THR A 103 15.40 -17.31 8.73
N SER A 104 14.68 -16.79 9.73
CA SER A 104 14.72 -15.37 10.07
C SER A 104 16.17 -15.03 10.43
N ILE A 105 16.92 -14.50 9.46
CA ILE A 105 18.29 -14.07 9.66
C ILE A 105 18.24 -12.70 10.33
N ARG A 106 18.45 -12.66 11.64
CA ARG A 106 18.99 -11.49 12.34
C ARG A 106 20.25 -11.04 11.60
N ARG A 107 20.19 -9.90 10.91
CA ARG A 107 21.33 -9.34 10.17
C ARG A 107 22.41 -8.87 11.16
N PRO A 108 23.66 -9.35 11.06
CA PRO A 108 24.77 -8.76 11.82
C PRO A 108 25.07 -7.33 11.31
N SER A 109 25.61 -6.48 12.17
CA SER A 109 25.88 -5.06 11.90
C SER A 109 26.78 -4.85 10.66
N LEU A 110 26.29 -4.02 9.73
CA LEU A 110 26.87 -3.77 8.40
C LEU A 110 28.11 -2.85 8.41
N SER A 111 28.52 -2.32 9.56
CA SER A 111 29.63 -1.36 9.65
C SER A 111 30.98 -1.92 9.19
N GLN A 112 31.13 -3.25 9.09
CA GLN A 112 32.36 -3.90 8.60
C GLN A 112 32.33 -4.28 7.11
N ARG A 113 31.20 -4.14 6.39
CA ARG A 113 31.06 -4.65 5.01
C ARG A 113 31.37 -3.63 3.90
N TRP A 114 31.44 -2.34 4.21
CA TRP A 114 31.55 -1.29 3.18
C TRP A 114 32.97 -0.96 2.73
N SER A 115 34.00 -1.64 3.25
CA SER A 115 35.39 -1.36 2.86
C SER A 115 35.78 -1.86 1.45
N GLY A 116 34.83 -2.32 0.62
CA GLY A 116 35.14 -2.91 -0.69
C GLY A 116 34.06 -2.85 -1.78
N LEU A 117 32.96 -2.11 -1.61
CA LEU A 117 31.91 -2.02 -2.65
C LEU A 117 32.33 -1.02 -3.74
N SER A 118 32.33 -1.51 -5.00
CA SER A 118 32.73 -0.74 -6.20
C SER A 118 31.69 0.30 -6.65
N ARG A 119 30.53 0.38 -5.99
CA ARG A 119 29.46 1.35 -6.28
C ARG A 119 28.91 1.93 -4.98
N PRO A 120 28.54 3.23 -4.96
CA PRO A 120 27.85 3.80 -3.81
C PRO A 120 26.52 3.06 -3.60
N PRO A 121 26.12 2.76 -2.34
CA PRO A 121 24.88 2.07 -2.06
C PRO A 121 23.70 2.91 -2.56
N LYS A 122 22.77 2.26 -3.26
CA LYS A 122 21.54 2.88 -3.77
C LYS A 122 20.38 2.52 -2.87
N ILE A 123 19.51 3.49 -2.60
CA ILE A 123 18.27 3.25 -1.87
C ILE A 123 17.35 2.39 -2.75
N ALA A 124 16.69 1.40 -2.16
CA ALA A 124 15.73 0.56 -2.87
C ALA A 124 14.54 1.39 -3.40
N ASN A 125 13.94 0.96 -4.51
CA ASN A 125 12.78 1.62 -5.09
C ASN A 125 11.55 1.51 -4.18
N VAL A 126 11.29 0.31 -3.65
CA VAL A 126 10.18 0.05 -2.74
C VAL A 126 10.75 -0.34 -1.39
N ILE A 127 10.29 0.32 -0.33
CA ILE A 127 10.63 0.00 1.05
C ILE A 127 9.35 -0.45 1.74
N VAL A 128 9.36 -1.68 2.24
CA VAL A 128 8.26 -2.25 3.01
C VAL A 128 8.64 -2.21 4.49
N GLY A 129 7.95 -1.39 5.26
CA GLY A 129 8.17 -1.18 6.68
C GLY A 129 7.12 -1.89 7.53
N LYS A 130 7.48 -2.98 8.22
CA LYS A 130 6.58 -3.72 9.11
C LYS A 130 6.60 -3.12 10.50
N HIS A 131 5.43 -3.05 11.15
CA HIS A 131 5.29 -2.62 12.54
C HIS A 131 5.84 -1.21 12.83
N LEU A 132 5.71 -0.28 11.88
CA LEU A 132 6.18 1.11 12.05
C LEU A 132 5.64 1.78 13.33
N ASN A 133 4.45 1.37 13.78
CA ASN A 133 3.81 1.79 15.02
C ASN A 133 4.60 1.42 16.30
N LEU A 134 5.46 0.40 16.26
CA LEU A 134 6.31 -0.02 17.38
C LEU A 134 7.67 0.67 17.40
N ALA A 135 8.06 1.34 16.31
CA ALA A 135 9.33 2.03 16.21
C ALA A 135 9.42 3.21 17.19
N GLN A 136 10.64 3.55 17.61
CA GLN A 136 10.88 4.77 18.38
C GLN A 136 10.52 6.02 17.57
N GLN A 137 10.11 7.10 18.26
CA GLN A 137 9.68 8.35 17.62
C GLN A 137 10.74 8.93 16.68
N GLN A 138 12.03 8.80 17.01
CA GLN A 138 13.13 9.27 16.15
C GLN A 138 13.17 8.54 14.80
N VAL A 139 12.99 7.21 14.81
CA VAL A 139 12.94 6.39 13.60
C VAL A 139 11.72 6.73 12.76
N GLN A 140 10.55 6.91 13.39
CA GLN A 140 9.34 7.35 12.68
C GLN A 140 9.53 8.71 12.01
N VAL A 141 10.16 9.67 12.69
CA VAL A 141 10.48 10.98 12.10
C VAL A 141 11.43 10.83 10.92
N GLN A 142 12.46 9.97 11.02
CA GLN A 142 13.39 9.71 9.92
C GLN A 142 12.69 9.09 8.70
N VAL A 143 11.79 8.13 8.91
CA VAL A 143 10.98 7.53 7.84
C VAL A 143 10.14 8.60 7.15
N LEU A 144 9.47 9.46 7.93
CA LEU A 144 8.66 10.55 7.37
C LEU A 144 9.50 11.62 6.67
N GLU A 145 10.73 11.86 7.14
CA GLU A 145 11.67 12.73 6.45
C GLU A 145 12.13 12.13 5.12
N LEU A 146 12.41 10.83 5.07
CA LEU A 146 12.72 10.10 3.85
C LEU A 146 11.57 10.19 2.84
N MET A 147 10.35 9.94 3.29
CA MET A 147 9.13 10.05 2.48
C MET A 147 8.95 11.47 1.89
N ARG A 148 9.11 12.50 2.72
CA ARG A 148 8.89 13.90 2.31
C ARG A 148 10.02 14.47 1.46
N SER A 149 11.26 14.25 1.89
CA SER A 149 12.45 14.85 1.24
C SER A 149 12.94 14.01 0.08
N LYS A 150 12.62 12.71 0.03
CA LYS A 150 13.19 11.73 -0.90
C LYS A 150 14.72 11.65 -0.82
N HIS A 151 15.28 12.02 0.32
CA HIS A 151 16.70 11.93 0.61
C HIS A 151 16.90 11.30 1.98
N ASN A 152 17.89 10.40 2.10
CA ASN A 152 18.37 9.95 3.39
C ASN A 152 19.74 10.57 3.68
N ARG A 153 20.01 10.92 4.94
CA ARG A 153 21.33 11.39 5.37
C ARG A 153 21.97 10.33 6.25
N MET A 154 23.14 9.83 5.84
CA MET A 154 23.92 8.86 6.59
C MET A 154 25.38 9.29 6.61
N ASN A 155 25.98 9.34 7.81
CA ASN A 155 27.40 9.70 7.99
C ASN A 155 27.81 10.97 7.24
N ASP A 156 26.99 12.02 7.32
CA ASP A 156 27.17 13.32 6.64
C ASP A 156 27.01 13.31 5.10
N ILE A 157 26.82 12.13 4.49
CA ILE A 157 26.53 11.94 3.07
C ILE A 157 25.01 11.88 2.87
N SER A 158 24.52 12.55 1.82
CA SER A 158 23.10 12.49 1.44
C SER A 158 22.92 11.57 0.23
N TYR A 159 22.02 10.61 0.36
CA TYR A 159 21.61 9.68 -0.69
C TYR A 159 20.22 10.06 -1.18
N ALA A 160 20.08 10.31 -2.48
CA ALA A 160 18.78 10.56 -3.10
C ALA A 160 18.06 9.23 -3.36
N ALA A 161 16.76 9.20 -3.10
CA ALA A 161 15.91 8.07 -3.46
C ALA A 161 15.71 8.00 -4.99
N PRO A 162 15.46 6.81 -5.56
CA PRO A 162 15.16 6.65 -6.98
C PRO A 162 13.92 7.44 -7.44
N GLU A 163 13.76 7.60 -8.75
CA GLU A 163 12.61 8.32 -9.35
C GLU A 163 11.27 7.67 -9.00
N HIS A 164 11.19 6.34 -9.09
CA HIS A 164 10.08 5.55 -8.60
C HIS A 164 10.42 5.06 -7.19
N PHE A 165 10.15 5.92 -6.21
CA PHE A 165 10.32 5.62 -4.80
C PHE A 165 8.97 5.47 -4.10
N LEU A 166 8.78 4.36 -3.39
CA LEU A 166 7.58 4.04 -2.64
C LEU A 166 7.94 3.49 -1.26
N PHE A 167 7.32 4.04 -0.23
CA PHE A 167 7.30 3.46 1.11
C PHE A 167 5.92 2.87 1.38
N ILE A 168 5.88 1.61 1.82
CA ILE A 168 4.67 0.88 2.19
C ILE A 168 4.76 0.53 3.67
N ALA A 169 3.85 1.05 4.48
CA ALA A 169 3.76 0.66 5.88
C ALA A 169 2.82 -0.55 6.02
N LEU A 170 3.35 -1.68 6.48
CA LEU A 170 2.58 -2.87 6.82
C LEU A 170 2.25 -2.87 8.32
N LEU A 171 0.96 -2.83 8.64
CA LEU A 171 0.48 -2.73 10.01
C LEU A 171 -0.53 -3.83 10.32
N SER A 172 -0.51 -4.30 11.58
CA SER A 172 -1.53 -5.20 12.11
C SER A 172 -2.82 -4.43 12.41
N THR A 173 -3.97 -4.94 11.95
CA THR A 173 -5.29 -4.35 12.25
C THR A 173 -5.57 -4.30 13.76
N ALA A 174 -5.05 -5.27 14.52
CA ALA A 174 -5.25 -5.35 15.98
C ALA A 174 -4.52 -4.23 16.74
N GLN A 175 -3.44 -3.70 16.16
CA GLN A 175 -2.55 -2.74 16.80
C GLN A 175 -2.91 -1.27 16.52
N MET A 176 -3.94 -1.01 15.69
CA MET A 176 -4.47 0.32 15.38
C MET A 176 -5.08 1.08 16.57
N ARG A 177 -5.13 0.48 17.76
CA ARG A 177 -5.43 1.22 19.01
C ARG A 177 -4.39 2.29 19.34
N ARG A 178 -3.21 2.26 18.71
CA ARG A 178 -2.24 3.37 18.72
C ARG A 178 -2.22 4.01 17.33
N PRO A 179 -2.82 5.20 17.13
CA PRO A 179 -2.74 5.87 15.84
C PRO A 179 -1.26 6.14 15.52
N VAL A 180 -0.83 5.77 14.32
CA VAL A 180 0.51 6.13 13.83
C VAL A 180 0.64 7.65 13.90
N PRO A 181 1.69 8.20 14.55
CA PRO A 181 1.90 9.63 14.58
C PRO A 181 1.97 10.18 13.14
N ARG A 182 1.13 11.18 12.84
CA ARG A 182 1.16 11.92 11.57
C ARG A 182 0.79 11.07 10.35
N ASN A 183 -0.31 10.33 10.47
CA ASN A 183 -0.90 9.52 9.39
C ASN A 183 -1.25 10.28 8.09
N ASP A 184 -1.31 11.60 8.17
CA ASP A 184 -1.58 12.50 7.04
C ASP A 184 -0.55 12.42 5.91
N HIS A 185 0.65 11.90 6.17
CA HIS A 185 1.67 11.69 5.13
C HIS A 185 1.42 10.45 4.26
N PHE A 186 0.52 9.56 4.65
CA PHE A 186 0.15 8.41 3.85
C PHE A 186 -1.06 8.73 2.98
N PHE A 187 -0.97 8.35 1.71
CA PHE A 187 -1.90 8.61 0.63
C PHE A 187 -3.21 7.83 0.77
N ILE A 188 -3.10 6.50 0.81
CA ILE A 188 -4.21 5.55 0.87
C ILE A 188 -3.97 4.52 1.96
N SER A 189 -5.06 3.99 2.50
CA SER A 189 -5.08 2.78 3.31
C SER A 189 -5.79 1.66 2.54
N HIS A 190 -5.17 0.49 2.50
CA HIS A 190 -5.78 -0.73 2.01
C HIS A 190 -5.85 -1.73 3.17
N ILE A 191 -7.01 -2.31 3.42
CA ILE A 191 -7.18 -3.37 4.41
C ILE A 191 -7.31 -4.66 3.63
N HIS A 192 -6.33 -5.53 3.81
CA HIS A 192 -6.31 -6.86 3.23
C HIS A 192 -6.99 -7.83 4.20
N SER A 193 -8.02 -8.51 3.72
CA SER A 193 -8.68 -9.60 4.44
C SER A 193 -8.33 -10.94 3.79
N VAL A 194 -8.39 -12.03 4.57
CA VAL A 194 -8.11 -13.40 4.09
C VAL A 194 -8.96 -13.77 2.86
N GLU A 195 -10.15 -13.18 2.73
CA GLU A 195 -11.07 -13.40 1.60
C GLU A 195 -10.60 -12.78 0.28
N ASP A 196 -9.70 -11.79 0.32
CA ASP A 196 -9.22 -11.09 -0.88
C ASP A 196 -8.25 -11.96 -1.71
N GLY A 197 -7.67 -13.00 -1.10
CA GLY A 197 -6.71 -13.92 -1.72
C GLY A 197 -5.35 -13.27 -2.04
N LEU A 198 -4.32 -14.10 -2.24
CA LEU A 198 -2.96 -13.63 -2.52
C LEU A 198 -2.52 -14.17 -3.88
N THR A 199 -2.87 -13.44 -4.92
CA THR A 199 -2.86 -13.99 -6.29
C THR A 199 -1.46 -14.37 -6.77
N ASN A 200 -0.37 -13.69 -6.37
CA ASN A 200 0.97 -14.06 -6.82
C ASN A 200 1.57 -15.21 -6.00
N LEU A 201 1.30 -15.26 -4.70
CA LEU A 201 1.68 -16.37 -3.84
C LEU A 201 0.96 -17.67 -4.21
N GLU A 202 -0.35 -17.61 -4.49
CA GLU A 202 -1.14 -18.76 -4.94
C GLU A 202 -0.62 -19.32 -6.26
N LEU A 203 -0.35 -18.44 -7.25
CA LEU A 203 0.23 -18.87 -8.53
C LEU A 203 1.63 -19.48 -8.37
N ARG A 204 2.45 -18.97 -7.45
CA ARG A 204 3.78 -19.53 -7.20
C ARG A 204 3.69 -20.89 -6.51
N ALA A 205 2.73 -21.07 -5.60
CA ALA A 205 2.47 -22.35 -4.95
C ALA A 205 2.01 -23.40 -5.97
N ASP A 206 1.09 -23.05 -6.88
CA ASP A 206 0.60 -23.94 -7.95
C ASP A 206 1.72 -24.40 -8.90
N VAL A 207 2.69 -23.52 -9.21
CA VAL A 207 3.84 -23.85 -10.06
C VAL A 207 4.86 -24.74 -9.33
N GLN A 208 4.92 -24.67 -8.00
CA GLN A 208 5.84 -25.47 -7.17
C GLN A 208 5.27 -26.84 -6.79
N SER A 209 3.96 -27.07 -6.90
CA SER A 209 3.30 -28.36 -6.60
C SER A 209 2.63 -29.05 -7.80
N PRO A 210 3.23 -29.17 -9.00
CA PRO A 210 2.60 -29.82 -10.15
C PRO A 210 2.44 -31.35 -10.00
N PHE A 211 2.80 -31.93 -8.84
CA PHE A 211 2.85 -33.37 -8.60
C PHE A 211 1.99 -33.88 -7.44
N ASP A 212 1.22 -33.02 -6.75
CA ASP A 212 0.39 -33.47 -5.62
C ASP A 212 -1.09 -33.09 -5.82
N ASP A 213 -1.72 -33.77 -6.77
CA ASP A 213 -3.16 -33.72 -7.10
C ASP A 213 -4.09 -34.13 -5.94
N SER A 214 -3.58 -34.38 -4.73
CA SER A 214 -4.40 -34.81 -3.58
C SER A 214 -4.90 -33.67 -2.67
N ALA A 215 -4.37 -32.45 -2.78
CA ALA A 215 -4.76 -31.36 -1.88
C ALA A 215 -6.00 -30.55 -2.34
N SER A 216 -6.45 -30.71 -3.59
CA SER A 216 -7.62 -30.00 -4.15
C SER A 216 -8.98 -30.66 -3.86
N MET A 217 -9.15 -31.29 -2.69
CA MET A 217 -10.39 -32.01 -2.36
C MET A 217 -11.38 -31.27 -1.44
N SER A 218 -11.16 -30.00 -1.07
CA SER A 218 -12.09 -29.26 -0.19
C SER A 218 -13.00 -28.24 -0.87
N SER A 219 -12.82 -27.93 -2.17
CA SER A 219 -13.67 -26.93 -2.87
C SER A 219 -14.61 -27.51 -3.94
N ILE A 220 -14.87 -28.82 -3.91
CA ILE A 220 -15.86 -29.47 -4.80
C ILE A 220 -17.15 -29.73 -4.03
N ILE A 221 -17.93 -28.67 -3.78
CA ILE A 221 -19.38 -28.81 -3.57
C ILE A 221 -20.10 -27.88 -4.55
N ARG A 222 -20.47 -28.48 -5.69
CA ARG A 222 -21.51 -28.08 -6.65
C ARG A 222 -21.32 -26.75 -7.40
N SER A 223 -20.44 -26.78 -8.39
CA SER A 223 -20.60 -25.99 -9.62
C SER A 223 -20.48 -26.92 -10.84
N PRO A 224 -21.37 -26.82 -11.85
CA PRO A 224 -21.33 -27.67 -13.04
C PRO A 224 -20.04 -27.46 -13.86
N PRO A 225 -19.66 -28.45 -14.71
CA PRO A 225 -18.33 -28.53 -15.31
C PRO A 225 -18.00 -27.29 -16.17
N PRO A 226 -16.75 -26.78 -16.09
CA PRO A 226 -16.35 -25.56 -16.78
C PRO A 226 -16.14 -25.81 -18.27
N THR A 227 -16.81 -25.03 -19.10
CA THR A 227 -16.48 -24.86 -20.51
C THR A 227 -15.09 -24.21 -20.65
N PRO A 228 -14.22 -24.66 -21.57
CA PRO A 228 -12.80 -24.28 -21.63
C PRO A 228 -12.48 -22.86 -22.15
N SER A 229 -13.40 -21.88 -22.06
CA SER A 229 -13.24 -20.58 -22.74
C SER A 229 -12.96 -19.35 -21.85
N ALA A 230 -12.79 -19.51 -20.53
CA ALA A 230 -12.55 -18.38 -19.61
C ALA A 230 -11.33 -18.50 -18.67
N ARG A 231 -10.94 -19.71 -18.23
CA ARG A 231 -9.78 -19.89 -17.33
C ARG A 231 -8.42 -19.79 -18.02
N SER A 232 -8.34 -20.08 -19.32
CA SER A 232 -7.07 -20.02 -20.07
C SER A 232 -6.66 -18.60 -20.50
N ARG A 233 -7.52 -17.58 -20.31
CA ARG A 233 -7.18 -16.19 -20.67
C ARG A 233 -6.50 -15.41 -19.53
N ARG A 234 -6.78 -15.75 -18.27
CA ARG A 234 -6.15 -15.10 -17.11
C ARG A 234 -4.66 -15.44 -16.94
N THR A 235 -4.20 -16.56 -17.50
CA THR A 235 -2.80 -16.99 -17.41
C THR A 235 -1.89 -16.39 -18.48
N SER A 236 -2.45 -15.79 -19.55
CA SER A 236 -1.64 -15.36 -20.71
C SER A 236 -1.19 -13.89 -20.66
N PHE A 237 -1.84 -13.02 -19.87
CA PHE A 237 -1.49 -11.60 -19.77
C PHE A 237 -0.78 -11.21 -18.47
N LYS A 238 -0.86 -12.03 -17.41
CA LYS A 238 -0.12 -11.83 -16.15
C LYS A 238 1.41 -11.91 -16.27
N GLN A 239 1.94 -12.03 -17.49
CA GLN A 239 3.38 -12.14 -17.78
C GLN A 239 4.02 -10.86 -18.30
N MET A 240 3.29 -9.76 -18.52
CA MET A 240 3.91 -8.52 -18.97
C MET A 240 4.06 -7.53 -17.80
N PRO A 241 5.27 -7.35 -17.25
CA PRO A 241 5.53 -6.35 -16.23
C PRO A 241 5.19 -4.95 -16.74
N PHE A 242 4.77 -4.07 -15.83
CA PHE A 242 4.74 -2.64 -16.03
C PHE A 242 6.17 -2.12 -16.06
N SER A 243 6.58 -1.56 -17.19
CA SER A 243 7.86 -0.87 -17.29
C SER A 243 7.79 0.49 -16.57
N GLY A 244 8.93 1.04 -16.14
CA GLY A 244 8.99 2.42 -15.63
C GLY A 244 8.39 3.45 -16.60
N THR A 245 8.55 3.21 -17.91
CA THR A 245 7.95 4.05 -18.97
C THR A 245 6.42 3.99 -19.02
N ASP A 246 5.81 2.87 -18.63
CA ASP A 246 4.36 2.73 -18.51
C ASP A 246 3.85 3.57 -17.33
N ILE A 247 4.57 3.53 -16.20
CA ILE A 247 4.26 4.33 -15.01
C ILE A 247 4.35 5.83 -15.34
N ASP A 248 5.37 6.27 -16.08
CA ASP A 248 5.50 7.67 -16.49
C ASP A 248 4.43 8.10 -17.50
N THR A 249 3.99 7.18 -18.35
CA THR A 249 2.86 7.42 -19.25
C THR A 249 1.56 7.58 -18.46
N LEU A 250 1.30 6.72 -17.47
CA LEU A 250 0.15 6.86 -16.58
C LEU A 250 0.20 8.15 -15.76
N LYS A 251 1.38 8.57 -15.28
CA LYS A 251 1.59 9.87 -14.62
C LYS A 251 1.17 11.04 -15.51
N ARG A 252 1.60 11.02 -16.77
CA ARG A 252 1.25 12.05 -17.76
C ARG A 252 -0.26 12.07 -18.01
N LEU A 253 -0.88 10.92 -18.24
CA LEU A 253 -2.33 10.82 -18.46
C LEU A 253 -3.13 11.29 -17.24
N ALA A 254 -2.72 10.92 -16.03
CA ALA A 254 -3.34 11.39 -14.78
C ALA A 254 -3.22 12.91 -14.60
N ALA A 255 -2.13 13.53 -15.09
CA ALA A 255 -1.97 14.98 -15.07
C ALA A 255 -2.87 15.70 -16.09
N GLU A 256 -3.18 15.06 -17.23
CA GLU A 256 -4.03 15.57 -18.29
C GLU A 256 -5.54 15.38 -18.01
N ALA A 257 -5.89 14.47 -17.10
CA ALA A 257 -7.28 14.19 -16.72
C ALA A 257 -8.05 15.44 -16.27
N ARG A 258 -9.18 15.71 -16.95
CA ARG A 258 -9.98 16.92 -16.75
C ARG A 258 -10.95 16.76 -15.58
N LEU A 259 -10.99 17.79 -14.72
CA LEU A 259 -11.98 17.90 -13.65
C LEU A 259 -12.97 19.03 -13.96
N SER A 260 -14.24 18.68 -14.11
CA SER A 260 -15.32 19.66 -14.29
C SER A 260 -15.54 20.49 -13.01
N PRO A 261 -16.05 21.73 -13.13
CA PRO A 261 -16.33 22.58 -11.97
C PRO A 261 -17.35 21.94 -11.01
N ASP A 262 -18.34 21.20 -11.52
CA ASP A 262 -19.37 20.57 -10.70
C ASP A 262 -18.81 19.41 -9.86
N VAL A 263 -17.94 18.58 -10.45
CA VAL A 263 -17.25 17.51 -9.72
C VAL A 263 -16.24 18.09 -8.72
N ARG A 264 -15.63 19.23 -9.02
CA ARG A 264 -14.80 19.97 -8.05
C ARG A 264 -15.63 20.44 -6.85
N ALA A 265 -16.84 20.96 -7.09
CA ALA A 265 -17.75 21.34 -6.02
C ALA A 265 -18.17 20.11 -5.18
N TYR A 266 -18.47 18.98 -5.83
CA TYR A 266 -18.76 17.71 -5.17
C TYR A 266 -17.62 17.26 -4.23
N LEU A 267 -16.39 17.25 -4.73
CA LEU A 267 -15.20 16.92 -3.93
C LEU A 267 -15.07 17.85 -2.71
N HIS A 268 -15.28 19.16 -2.91
CA HIS A 268 -15.24 20.12 -1.82
C HIS A 268 -16.36 19.91 -0.80
N ASN A 269 -17.58 19.57 -1.25
CA ASN A 269 -18.71 19.27 -0.37
C ASN A 269 -18.44 18.05 0.51
N ILE A 270 -17.82 16.99 -0.04
CA ILE A 270 -17.35 15.83 0.75
C ILE A 270 -16.40 16.29 1.85
N VAL A 271 -15.40 17.11 1.51
CA VAL A 271 -14.41 17.61 2.50
C VAL A 271 -15.05 18.46 3.58
N VAL A 272 -15.97 19.36 3.20
CA VAL A 272 -16.70 20.21 4.16
C VAL A 272 -17.53 19.35 5.10
N PHE A 273 -18.35 18.44 4.55
CA PHE A 273 -19.25 17.61 5.35
C PHE A 273 -18.47 16.73 6.33
N ALA A 274 -17.38 16.14 5.87
CA ALA A 274 -16.53 15.30 6.69
C ALA A 274 -15.77 16.07 7.79
N ARG A 275 -15.45 17.35 7.59
CA ARG A 275 -14.89 18.22 8.65
C ARG A 275 -15.94 18.67 9.67
N THR A 276 -17.20 18.81 9.25
CA THR A 276 -18.31 19.20 10.13
C THR A 276 -19.02 18.01 10.78
N HIS A 277 -18.64 16.79 10.40
CA HIS A 277 -19.29 15.56 10.87
C HIS A 277 -19.18 15.40 12.39
N ARG A 278 -20.29 15.08 13.05
CA ARG A 278 -20.39 15.03 14.52
C ARG A 278 -19.45 14.01 15.18
N VAL A 279 -19.20 12.88 14.52
CA VAL A 279 -18.44 11.75 15.04
C VAL A 279 -16.91 11.95 14.90
N VAL A 280 -16.47 12.94 14.13
CA VAL A 280 -15.06 13.13 13.78
C VAL A 280 -14.39 14.11 14.76
N ALA A 281 -13.38 13.65 15.50
CA ALA A 281 -12.69 14.44 16.53
C ALA A 281 -11.82 15.55 15.93
N TRP A 282 -10.94 15.16 15.00
CA TRP A 282 -10.09 16.06 14.22
C TRP A 282 -10.25 15.70 12.76
N GLY A 283 -10.62 16.71 11.97
CA GLY A 283 -11.08 16.53 10.60
C GLY A 283 -9.96 16.49 9.57
N ILE A 284 -10.31 15.91 8.42
CA ILE A 284 -9.56 15.85 7.16
C ILE A 284 -8.68 17.08 6.94
N SER A 285 -7.36 16.87 6.90
CA SER A 285 -6.39 17.93 6.67
C SER A 285 -6.39 18.47 5.24
N ALA A 286 -5.69 19.58 5.01
CA ALA A 286 -5.49 20.10 3.65
C ALA A 286 -4.71 19.10 2.77
N GLN A 287 -3.76 18.37 3.37
CA GLN A 287 -3.02 17.30 2.68
C GLN A 287 -3.96 16.18 2.23
N ALA A 288 -4.90 15.80 3.09
CA ALA A 288 -5.90 14.79 2.76
C ALA A 288 -6.79 15.20 1.57
N THR A 289 -7.08 16.50 1.41
CA THR A 289 -7.81 17.03 0.24
C THR A 289 -6.96 16.92 -1.03
N ARG A 290 -5.64 17.18 -0.94
CA ARG A 290 -4.71 16.99 -2.07
C ARG A 290 -4.62 15.53 -2.47
N HIS A 291 -4.58 14.62 -1.50
CA HIS A 291 -4.55 13.18 -1.76
C HIS A 291 -5.85 12.70 -2.42
N LEU A 292 -7.02 13.17 -1.98
CA LEU A 292 -8.28 12.86 -2.65
C LEU A 292 -8.27 13.29 -4.12
N TYR A 293 -7.75 14.49 -4.38
CA TYR A 293 -7.64 15.04 -5.73
C TYR A 293 -6.67 14.24 -6.61
N ALA A 294 -5.49 13.91 -6.08
CA ALA A 294 -4.48 13.13 -6.78
C ALA A 294 -4.98 11.70 -7.08
N LEU A 295 -5.68 11.06 -6.13
CA LEU A 295 -6.24 9.73 -6.34
C LEU A 295 -7.36 9.74 -7.39
N SER A 296 -8.27 10.70 -7.32
CA SER A 296 -9.36 10.84 -8.30
C SER A 296 -8.82 11.02 -9.73
N ARG A 297 -7.69 11.73 -9.88
CA ARG A 297 -6.97 11.88 -11.16
C ARG A 297 -6.25 10.60 -11.59
N ALA A 298 -5.59 9.92 -10.67
CA ALA A 298 -4.85 8.70 -10.96
C ALA A 298 -5.78 7.54 -11.37
N LEU A 299 -7.02 7.51 -10.87
CA LEU A 299 -8.01 6.49 -11.23
C LEU A 299 -8.56 6.66 -12.65
N ALA A 300 -8.71 7.89 -13.15
CA ALA A 300 -9.30 8.16 -14.47
C ALA A 300 -8.63 7.39 -15.63
N PRO A 301 -7.29 7.45 -15.81
CA PRO A 301 -6.63 6.72 -16.90
C PRO A 301 -6.69 5.20 -16.72
N LEU A 302 -6.78 4.68 -15.49
CA LEU A 302 -6.93 3.24 -15.24
C LEU A 302 -8.29 2.71 -15.69
N HIS A 303 -9.30 3.59 -15.76
CA HIS A 303 -10.61 3.28 -16.32
C HIS A 303 -10.76 3.68 -17.80
N GLY A 304 -9.67 4.12 -18.46
CA GLY A 304 -9.72 4.61 -19.85
C GLY A 304 -10.49 5.93 -20.00
N LEU A 305 -10.57 6.74 -18.95
CA LEU A 305 -11.30 8.01 -18.94
C LEU A 305 -10.35 9.22 -18.94
N ASP A 306 -10.61 10.18 -19.81
CA ASP A 306 -9.88 11.47 -19.87
C ASP A 306 -10.45 12.51 -18.88
N TYR A 307 -11.52 12.19 -18.17
CA TYR A 307 -12.21 13.06 -17.23
C TYR A 307 -12.56 12.30 -15.95
N ILE A 308 -12.79 13.05 -14.88
CA ILE A 308 -13.05 12.49 -13.55
C ILE A 308 -14.56 12.54 -13.26
N PRO A 309 -15.28 11.40 -13.27
CA PRO A 309 -16.68 11.34 -12.85
C PRO A 309 -16.81 11.33 -11.32
N PRO A 310 -17.99 11.69 -10.76
CA PRO A 310 -18.25 11.68 -9.33
C PRO A 310 -18.01 10.32 -8.65
N SER A 311 -18.26 9.22 -9.37
CA SER A 311 -18.07 7.85 -8.88
C SER A 311 -16.61 7.56 -8.51
N LEU A 312 -15.65 8.06 -9.29
CA LEU A 312 -14.22 7.91 -8.97
C LEU A 312 -13.82 8.76 -7.76
N VAL A 313 -14.44 9.92 -7.56
CA VAL A 313 -14.23 10.73 -6.34
C VAL A 313 -14.74 10.00 -5.10
N ALA A 314 -15.91 9.37 -5.19
CA ALA A 314 -16.45 8.56 -4.10
C ALA A 314 -15.56 7.35 -3.79
N LEU A 315 -15.07 6.64 -4.81
CA LEU A 315 -14.11 5.55 -4.64
C LEU A 315 -12.82 6.04 -3.99
N ALA A 316 -12.31 7.18 -4.43
CA ALA A 316 -11.11 7.78 -3.87
C ALA A 316 -11.31 8.13 -2.38
N ALA A 317 -12.47 8.69 -2.00
CA ALA A 317 -12.79 9.00 -0.60
C ALA A 317 -12.75 7.75 0.30
N ARG A 318 -13.26 6.61 -0.19
CA ARG A 318 -13.25 5.31 0.51
C ARG A 318 -11.86 4.78 0.83
N LYS A 319 -10.83 5.15 0.05
CA LYS A 319 -9.44 4.69 0.26
C LYS A 319 -8.57 5.73 0.97
N VAL A 320 -8.95 7.00 0.92
CA VAL A 320 -8.11 8.13 1.37
C VAL A 320 -8.45 8.58 2.79
N TYR A 321 -9.69 8.44 3.24
CA TYR A 321 -10.14 8.96 4.54
C TYR A 321 -10.18 7.98 5.72
N PRO A 322 -10.37 6.65 5.56
CA PRO A 322 -10.55 5.77 6.71
C PRO A 322 -9.43 5.85 7.75
N HIS A 323 -8.17 5.86 7.31
CA HIS A 323 -7.01 5.92 8.21
C HIS A 323 -6.82 7.30 8.86
N ARG A 324 -7.43 8.35 8.33
CA ARG A 324 -7.28 9.74 8.84
C ARG A 324 -8.39 10.16 9.79
N ILE A 325 -9.52 9.47 9.78
CA ILE A 325 -10.65 9.79 10.63
C ILE A 325 -10.41 9.19 12.01
N LEU A 326 -10.34 10.06 13.00
CA LEU A 326 -10.33 9.68 14.40
C LEU A 326 -11.71 9.92 14.99
N ILE A 327 -12.32 8.86 15.51
CA ILE A 327 -13.63 8.91 16.16
C ILE A 327 -13.48 9.63 17.50
N VAL A 328 -14.37 10.58 17.75
CA VAL A 328 -14.41 11.35 18.99
C VAL A 328 -14.73 10.45 20.18
N LYS A 329 -14.08 10.70 21.32
CA LYS A 329 -14.45 10.02 22.55
C LYS A 329 -15.86 10.49 22.97
N PRO A 330 -16.67 9.63 23.60
CA PRO A 330 -18.01 10.02 24.05
C PRO A 330 -18.03 11.28 24.94
N GLU A 331 -16.96 11.49 25.73
CA GLU A 331 -16.79 12.64 26.63
C GLU A 331 -16.49 13.97 25.91
N ASP A 332 -15.84 13.90 24.75
CA ASP A 332 -15.36 15.07 23.98
C ASP A 332 -16.34 15.47 22.86
N GLU A 333 -17.46 14.76 22.74
CA GLU A 333 -18.45 15.03 21.71
C GLU A 333 -19.23 16.32 22.00
N LYS A 334 -19.50 17.10 20.95
CA LYS A 334 -20.04 18.47 21.08
C LYS A 334 -21.40 18.50 21.76
N SER A 335 -22.28 17.53 21.55
CA SER A 335 -23.61 17.48 22.13
C SER A 335 -23.61 17.26 23.66
N VAL A 336 -22.53 16.73 24.24
CA VAL A 336 -22.38 16.63 25.70
C VAL A 336 -22.34 18.03 26.34
N GLN A 337 -21.71 19.01 25.67
CA GLN A 337 -21.70 20.40 26.13
C GLN A 337 -23.10 21.03 26.11
N TRP A 338 -24.02 20.49 25.30
CA TRP A 338 -25.40 20.95 25.14
C TRP A 338 -26.41 20.08 25.91
N GLY A 339 -25.95 19.25 26.85
CA GLY A 339 -26.81 18.51 27.78
C GLY A 339 -27.16 17.07 27.38
N SER A 340 -26.53 16.51 26.34
CA SER A 340 -26.68 15.09 26.00
C SER A 340 -25.98 14.21 27.04
N SER A 341 -26.58 13.05 27.36
CA SER A 341 -25.96 12.11 28.29
C SER A 341 -24.81 11.36 27.61
N VAL A 342 -23.67 11.27 28.29
CA VAL A 342 -22.47 10.56 27.79
C VAL A 342 -22.77 9.10 27.46
N GLN A 343 -23.69 8.47 28.20
CA GLN A 343 -24.13 7.08 27.94
C GLN A 343 -24.88 6.94 26.61
N ALA A 344 -25.74 7.92 26.25
CA ALA A 344 -26.44 7.89 24.96
C ALA A 344 -25.48 8.12 23.80
N VAL A 345 -24.50 9.01 23.97
CA VAL A 345 -23.43 9.24 22.98
C VAL A 345 -22.55 8.00 22.85
N ALA A 346 -22.17 7.35 23.95
CA ALA A 346 -21.40 6.12 23.92
C ALA A 346 -22.13 4.99 23.17
N ALA A 347 -23.43 4.83 23.40
CA ALA A 347 -24.26 3.86 22.67
C ALA A 347 -24.37 4.18 21.17
N LEU A 348 -24.37 5.47 20.80
CA LEU A 348 -24.36 5.89 19.40
C LEU A 348 -23.00 5.64 18.72
N LEU A 349 -21.91 5.77 19.46
CA LEU A 349 -20.55 5.56 18.98
C LEU A 349 -20.12 4.09 18.98
N GLU A 350 -20.85 3.22 19.67
CA GLU A 350 -20.56 1.81 19.77
C GLU A 350 -20.67 1.12 18.40
N GLY A 351 -19.58 0.49 17.96
CA GLY A 351 -19.53 -0.24 16.69
C GLY A 351 -19.35 0.62 15.44
N LEU A 352 -19.31 1.96 15.55
CA LEU A 352 -18.99 2.82 14.41
C LEU A 352 -17.52 2.68 14.03
N THR A 353 -17.26 2.37 12.76
CA THR A 353 -15.90 2.37 12.19
C THR A 353 -15.67 3.64 11.36
N PRO A 354 -14.40 4.04 11.14
CA PRO A 354 -14.09 5.13 10.22
C PRO A 354 -14.65 4.91 8.79
N LYS A 355 -14.80 3.66 8.35
CA LYS A 355 -15.40 3.31 7.06
C LYS A 355 -16.88 3.68 7.02
N ASP A 356 -17.63 3.37 8.07
CA ASP A 356 -19.06 3.69 8.16
C ASP A 356 -19.29 5.21 8.12
N VAL A 357 -18.42 5.98 8.78
CA VAL A 357 -18.46 7.44 8.73
C VAL A 357 -18.25 7.96 7.30
N VAL A 358 -17.32 7.37 6.54
CA VAL A 358 -17.11 7.74 5.13
C VAL A 358 -18.34 7.42 4.27
N GLU A 359 -19.00 6.27 4.47
CA GLU A 359 -20.24 5.96 3.75
C GLU A 359 -21.41 6.88 4.14
N GLU A 360 -21.53 7.27 5.41
CA GLU A 360 -22.51 8.29 5.87
C GLU A 360 -22.25 9.64 5.20
N ILE A 361 -20.98 10.05 5.08
CA ILE A 361 -20.59 11.28 4.35
C ILE A 361 -20.97 11.19 2.87
N LEU A 362 -20.64 10.07 2.21
CA LEU A 362 -20.88 9.91 0.77
C LEU A 362 -22.38 9.82 0.43
N SER A 363 -23.19 9.21 1.29
CA SER A 363 -24.65 9.16 1.12
C SER A 363 -25.34 10.50 1.39
N SER A 364 -24.73 11.36 2.20
CA SER A 364 -25.27 12.69 2.52
C SER A 364 -25.00 13.75 1.45
N VAL A 365 -23.97 13.57 0.62
CA VAL A 365 -23.58 14.54 -0.41
C VAL A 365 -24.09 14.06 -1.77
N GLU A 366 -25.01 14.84 -2.37
CA GLU A 366 -25.54 14.53 -3.70
C GLU A 366 -24.47 14.65 -4.79
N PRO A 367 -24.31 13.64 -5.66
CA PRO A 367 -23.43 13.74 -6.82
C PRO A 367 -24.03 14.67 -7.88
N PRO A 368 -23.20 15.44 -8.61
CA PRO A 368 -23.67 16.26 -9.72
C PRO A 368 -24.21 15.37 -10.85
N LEU A 369 -25.23 15.89 -11.55
CA LEU A 369 -25.93 15.21 -12.64
C LEU A 369 -25.11 15.06 -13.91
#